data_AF-A0A3G8C9Z2-F1
#
_entry.id   AF-A0A3G8C9Z2-F1
#
_cell.length_a   1.000
_cell.length_b   1.000
_cell.length_c   1.000
_cell.angle_alpha   90.00
_cell.angle_beta   90.00
_cell.angle_gamma   90.00
#
_symmetry.space_group_name_H-M   'P 1'
#
loop_
_entity.id
_entity.type
_entity.pdbx_description
1 polymer ?
#
loop_
_entity_poly.entity_id
_entity_poly.type
_entity_poly.pdbx_seq_one_letter_code
_entity_poly.pdbx_strand_id
1 'polypeptide(L)'
;MDTTEYRFTPAGVRRMSDRVFIPEDMGNKDWVTYLEWVADGGQTLPEKTVEETANEERRWRDLELQGVAWLRERHRDEVELGSATSLTSDEYGELLAYMQLLRDWPQSTKFPVQKYRPKKPSWIALQTQ
;
A
#
# COMPACT_ATOMS: atom_id res chain seq x y z
N MET A 1 10.15 -28.82 18.59
CA MET A 1 11.18 -27.80 18.83
C MET A 1 10.52 -26.47 18.48
N ASP A 2 10.32 -25.59 19.45
CA ASP A 2 9.82 -24.24 19.16
C ASP A 2 10.92 -23.49 18.41
N THR A 3 10.75 -23.33 17.10
CA THR A 3 11.65 -22.50 16.29
C THR A 3 11.44 -21.05 16.73
N THR A 4 12.46 -20.47 17.36
CA THR A 4 12.40 -19.05 17.73
C THR A 4 12.57 -18.23 16.46
N GLU A 5 11.50 -17.59 16.03
CA GLU A 5 11.48 -16.70 14.86
C GLU A 5 11.36 -15.25 15.32
N TYR A 6 12.03 -14.37 14.60
CA TYR A 6 12.00 -12.92 14.84
C TYR A 6 11.54 -12.23 13.56
N ARG A 7 10.81 -11.13 13.71
CA ARG A 7 10.35 -10.27 12.63
C ARG A 7 10.85 -8.85 12.83
N PHE A 8 11.32 -8.19 11.78
CA PHE A 8 11.69 -6.78 11.85
C PHE A 8 10.50 -5.89 12.22
N THR A 9 10.82 -4.79 12.89
CA THR A 9 9.91 -3.69 13.21
C THR A 9 10.66 -2.36 13.03
N PRO A 10 9.98 -1.20 13.04
CA PRO A 10 10.65 0.09 12.82
C PRO A 10 11.77 0.45 13.81
N ALA A 11 11.81 -0.17 15.01
CA ALA A 11 12.74 0.18 16.08
C ALA A 11 13.33 -1.04 16.81
N GLY A 12 13.38 -2.20 16.16
CA GLY A 12 13.89 -3.45 16.74
C GLY A 12 13.26 -4.67 16.10
N VAL A 13 13.02 -5.72 16.87
CA VAL A 13 12.40 -6.96 16.39
C VAL A 13 11.22 -7.39 17.25
N ARG A 14 10.34 -8.21 16.68
CA ARG A 14 9.28 -8.90 17.40
C ARG A 14 9.57 -10.39 17.40
N ARG A 15 9.64 -10.98 18.59
CA ARG A 15 9.74 -12.44 18.74
C ARG A 15 8.37 -13.06 18.48
N MET A 16 8.31 -14.04 17.58
CA MET A 16 7.04 -14.55 17.07
C MET A 16 6.35 -15.55 18.01
N SER A 17 7.12 -16.21 18.89
CA SER A 17 6.60 -17.20 19.85
C SER A 17 5.63 -16.59 20.87
N ASP A 18 5.98 -15.44 21.45
CA ASP A 18 5.21 -14.73 22.47
C ASP A 18 4.77 -13.32 22.03
N ARG A 19 5.10 -12.94 20.79
CA ARG A 19 4.74 -11.65 20.19
C ARG A 19 5.34 -10.43 20.87
N VAL A 20 6.37 -10.61 21.71
CA VAL A 20 7.06 -9.53 22.43
C VAL A 20 7.87 -8.65 21.47
N PHE A 21 7.75 -7.34 21.63
CA PHE A 21 8.62 -6.36 20.97
C PHE A 21 9.92 -6.20 21.77
N ILE A 22 11.04 -6.26 21.06
CA ILE A 22 12.39 -6.16 21.58
C ILE A 22 13.05 -4.96 20.89
N PRO A 23 13.28 -3.85 21.61
CA PRO A 23 13.94 -2.68 21.05
C PRO A 23 15.40 -2.97 20.70
N GLU A 24 15.92 -2.25 19.71
CA GLU A 24 17.36 -2.22 19.39
C GLU A 24 18.15 -1.52 20.51
N ASP A 25 18.46 -2.27 21.57
CA ASP A 25 19.13 -1.77 22.76
C ASP A 25 20.10 -2.82 23.31
N MET A 26 21.40 -2.50 23.33
CA MET A 26 22.44 -3.39 23.85
C MET A 26 22.34 -3.65 25.37
N GLY A 27 21.60 -2.83 26.11
CA GLY A 27 21.26 -3.09 27.51
C GLY A 27 20.12 -4.10 27.70
N ASN A 28 19.37 -4.40 26.64
CA ASN A 28 18.28 -5.36 26.68
C ASN A 28 18.78 -6.79 26.42
N LYS A 29 18.57 -7.68 27.40
CA LYS A 29 18.95 -9.10 27.30
C LYS A 29 18.30 -9.81 26.11
N ASP A 30 17.02 -9.54 25.82
CA ASP A 30 16.33 -10.15 24.68
C ASP A 30 16.92 -9.69 23.34
N TRP A 31 17.46 -8.46 23.28
CA TRP A 31 18.14 -7.95 22.09
C TRP A 31 19.50 -8.64 21.89
N VAL A 32 20.26 -8.83 22.97
CA VAL A 32 21.51 -9.61 22.93
C VAL A 32 21.26 -11.04 22.47
N THR A 33 20.24 -11.71 23.04
CA THR A 33 19.83 -13.07 22.62
C THR A 33 19.45 -13.12 21.14
N TYR A 34 18.73 -12.11 20.64
CA TYR A 34 18.40 -12.00 19.22
C TYR A 34 19.66 -11.90 18.35
N LEU A 35 20.64 -11.08 18.74
CA LEU A 35 21.90 -10.94 17.99
C LEU A 35 22.73 -12.23 17.98
N GLU A 36 22.78 -12.96 19.09
CA GLU A 36 23.42 -14.28 19.16
C GLU A 36 22.74 -15.28 18.22
N TRP A 37 21.41 -15.32 18.22
CA TRP A 37 20.65 -16.14 17.29
C TRP A 37 20.93 -15.80 15.81
N VAL A 38 21.05 -14.51 15.46
CA VAL A 38 21.46 -14.07 14.12
C VAL A 38 22.89 -14.51 13.81
N ALA A 39 23.82 -14.39 14.77
CA ALA A 39 25.21 -14.81 14.60
C ALA A 39 25.36 -16.32 14.35
N ASP A 40 24.46 -17.13 14.93
CA ASP A 40 24.37 -18.58 14.71
C ASP A 40 23.67 -18.96 13.38
N GLY A 41 23.29 -17.97 12.55
CA GLY A 41 22.68 -18.18 11.24
C GLY A 41 21.16 -17.99 11.21
N GLY A 42 20.55 -17.49 12.28
CA GLY A 42 19.15 -17.09 12.33
C GLY A 42 18.81 -16.03 11.28
N GLN A 43 17.69 -16.20 10.59
CA GLN A 43 17.21 -15.28 9.56
C GLN A 43 15.97 -14.51 10.02
N THR A 44 16.13 -13.22 10.31
CA THR A 44 15.02 -12.35 10.71
C THR A 44 14.02 -12.18 9.56
N LEU A 45 12.75 -12.47 9.85
CA LEU A 45 11.67 -12.30 8.90
C LEU A 45 11.46 -10.81 8.57
N PRO A 46 11.08 -10.48 7.33
CA PRO A 46 10.73 -9.11 6.97
C PRO A 46 9.52 -8.62 7.78
N GLU A 47 9.43 -7.30 8.01
CA GLU A 47 8.33 -6.68 8.75
C GLU A 47 6.93 -7.08 8.22
N LYS A 48 6.83 -7.19 6.89
CA LYS A 48 5.65 -7.70 6.19
C LYS A 48 6.07 -8.74 5.17
N THR A 49 5.27 -9.78 5.07
CA THR A 49 5.35 -10.72 3.95
C THR A 49 4.93 -10.04 2.66
N VAL A 50 5.36 -10.59 1.53
CA VAL A 50 4.95 -10.12 0.19
C VAL A 50 3.43 -10.09 0.06
N GLU A 51 2.73 -11.09 0.63
CA GLU A 51 1.28 -11.18 0.59
C GLU A 51 0.59 -10.16 1.52
N GLU A 52 1.12 -9.89 2.71
CA GLU A 52 0.62 -8.81 3.58
C GLU A 52 0.73 -7.44 2.86
N THR A 53 1.89 -7.15 2.25
CA THR A 53 2.06 -5.92 1.44
C THR A 53 1.13 -5.91 0.23
N ALA A 54 0.96 -7.02 -0.47
CA ALA A 54 0.03 -7.13 -1.60
C ALA A 54 -1.43 -6.85 -1.20
N ASN A 55 -1.87 -7.37 -0.05
CA ASN A 55 -3.22 -7.11 0.47
C ASN A 55 -3.42 -5.62 0.79
N GLU A 56 -2.42 -4.96 1.40
CA GLU A 56 -2.46 -3.53 1.66
C GLU A 56 -2.55 -2.70 0.37
N GLU A 57 -1.77 -3.03 -0.66
CA GLU A 57 -1.82 -2.36 -1.95
C GLU A 57 -3.15 -2.59 -2.69
N ARG A 58 -3.71 -3.81 -2.63
CA ARG A 58 -5.04 -4.08 -3.18
C ARG A 58 -6.11 -3.23 -2.51
N ARG A 59 -6.06 -3.10 -1.18
CA ARG A 59 -6.97 -2.24 -0.42
C ARG A 59 -6.78 -0.76 -0.73
N TRP A 60 -5.54 -0.29 -0.86
CA TRP A 60 -5.26 1.08 -1.30
C TRP A 60 -5.88 1.38 -2.67
N ARG A 61 -5.71 0.45 -3.62
CA ARG A 61 -6.26 0.54 -4.97
C ARG A 61 -7.80 0.53 -4.99
N ASP A 62 -8.46 -0.23 -4.10
CA ASP A 62 -9.93 -0.16 -3.92
C ASP A 62 -10.36 1.24 -3.48
N LEU A 63 -9.72 1.77 -2.43
CA LEU A 63 -10.05 3.09 -1.87
C LEU A 63 -9.82 4.22 -2.88
N GLU A 64 -8.75 4.13 -3.66
CA GLU A 64 -8.46 5.09 -4.73
C GLU A 64 -9.51 5.05 -5.85
N LEU A 65 -9.90 3.86 -6.31
CA LEU A 65 -10.97 3.71 -7.30
C LEU A 65 -12.31 4.26 -6.77
N GLN A 66 -12.65 3.94 -5.52
CA GLN A 66 -13.86 4.44 -4.88
C GLN A 66 -13.83 5.98 -4.76
N GLY A 67 -12.70 6.56 -4.37
CA GLY A 67 -12.55 8.00 -4.17
C GLY A 67 -12.70 8.84 -5.44
N VAL A 68 -12.56 8.25 -6.63
CA VAL A 68 -12.69 8.95 -7.92
C VAL A 68 -13.90 8.49 -8.75
N ALA A 69 -14.66 7.49 -8.28
CA ALA A 69 -15.79 6.94 -9.02
C ALA A 69 -16.89 7.98 -9.30
N TRP A 70 -17.17 8.84 -8.32
CA TRP A 70 -18.19 9.89 -8.39
C TRP A 70 -17.92 10.89 -9.52
N LEU A 71 -16.64 11.17 -9.86
CA LEU A 71 -16.29 12.08 -10.95
C LEU A 71 -16.75 11.53 -12.30
N ARG A 72 -16.60 10.22 -12.50
CA ARG A 72 -17.05 9.54 -13.72
C ARG A 72 -18.57 9.49 -13.80
N GLU A 73 -19.24 9.25 -12.68
CA GLU A 73 -20.70 9.24 -12.60
C GLU A 73 -21.26 10.63 -12.92
N ARG A 74 -20.81 11.68 -12.23
CA ARG A 74 -21.23 13.07 -12.50
C ARG A 74 -21.02 13.46 -13.97
N HIS A 75 -19.86 13.16 -14.54
CA HIS A 75 -19.59 13.50 -15.95
C HIS A 75 -20.57 12.80 -16.91
N ARG A 76 -20.94 11.55 -16.64
CA ARG A 76 -21.93 10.82 -17.45
C ARG A 76 -23.31 11.45 -17.32
N ASP A 77 -23.72 11.78 -16.10
CA ASP A 77 -25.00 12.43 -15.83
C ASP A 77 -25.08 13.79 -16.56
N GLU A 78 -24.03 14.60 -16.51
CA GLU A 78 -23.95 15.90 -17.20
C GLU A 78 -24.10 15.74 -18.73
N VAL A 79 -23.44 14.74 -19.32
CA VAL A 79 -23.55 14.44 -20.75
C VAL A 79 -24.95 13.96 -21.11
N GLU A 80 -25.53 13.05 -20.32
CA GLU A 80 -26.89 12.52 -20.55
C GLU A 80 -27.96 13.62 -20.44
N LEU A 81 -27.77 14.58 -19.53
CA LEU A 81 -28.62 15.76 -19.37
C LEU A 81 -28.38 16.83 -20.43
N GLY A 82 -27.35 16.69 -21.29
CA GLY A 82 -26.96 17.71 -22.26
C GLY A 82 -26.48 19.02 -21.61
N SER A 83 -26.02 18.95 -20.37
CA SER A 83 -25.48 20.10 -19.63
C SER A 83 -24.03 20.38 -19.99
N ALA A 84 -23.54 21.58 -19.65
CA ALA A 84 -22.11 21.84 -19.70
C ALA A 84 -21.40 20.94 -18.68
N THR A 85 -20.35 20.24 -19.10
CA THR A 85 -19.60 19.33 -18.24
C THR A 85 -18.68 20.09 -17.28
N SER A 86 -18.60 19.65 -16.03
CA SER A 86 -17.70 20.20 -15.03
C SER A 86 -16.23 19.83 -15.29
N LEU A 87 -16.01 18.72 -16.01
CA LEU A 87 -14.69 18.31 -16.49
C LEU A 87 -14.55 18.60 -17.97
N THR A 88 -13.36 19.01 -18.38
CA THR A 88 -12.97 19.05 -19.79
C THR A 88 -12.84 17.64 -20.36
N SER A 89 -12.85 17.51 -21.69
CA SER A 89 -12.64 16.22 -22.36
C SER A 89 -11.28 15.59 -22.00
N ASP A 90 -10.25 16.42 -21.84
CA ASP A 90 -8.90 15.95 -21.50
C ASP A 90 -8.85 15.45 -20.05
N GLU A 91 -9.42 16.19 -19.10
CA GLU A 91 -9.53 15.75 -17.70
C GLU A 91 -10.34 14.46 -17.57
N TYR A 92 -11.46 14.33 -18.29
CA TYR A 92 -12.23 13.09 -18.28
C TYR A 92 -11.44 11.92 -18.88
N GLY A 93 -10.69 12.14 -19.96
CA GLY A 93 -9.77 11.16 -20.53
C GLY A 93 -8.69 10.71 -19.55
N GLU A 94 -8.04 11.66 -18.86
CA GLU A 94 -7.04 11.39 -17.82
C GLU A 94 -7.63 10.62 -16.63
N LEU A 95 -8.84 10.94 -16.21
CA LEU A 95 -9.55 10.21 -15.16
C LEU A 95 -9.74 8.74 -15.56
N LEU A 96 -10.23 8.47 -16.77
CA LEU A 96 -10.43 7.11 -17.24
C LEU A 96 -9.11 6.34 -17.34
N ALA A 97 -8.05 6.99 -17.83
CA ALA A 97 -6.72 6.41 -17.89
C ALA A 97 -6.17 6.08 -16.50
N TYR A 98 -6.32 7.01 -15.53
CA TYR A 98 -5.92 6.79 -14.15
C TYR A 98 -6.67 5.61 -13.51
N MET A 99 -8.00 5.55 -13.67
CA MET A 99 -8.82 4.44 -13.19
C MET A 99 -8.39 3.11 -13.81
N GLN A 100 -7.98 3.09 -15.08
CA GLN A 100 -7.49 1.88 -15.74
C GLN A 100 -6.13 1.45 -15.15
N LEU A 101 -5.20 2.38 -14.97
CA LEU A 101 -3.92 2.10 -14.31
C LEU A 101 -4.10 1.52 -12.90
N LEU A 102 -5.11 2.00 -12.15
CA LEU A 102 -5.47 1.42 -10.85
C LEU A 102 -5.97 -0.02 -10.98
N ARG A 103 -6.81 -0.35 -11.97
CA ARG A 103 -7.27 -1.73 -12.19
C ARG A 103 -6.14 -2.68 -12.59
N ASP A 104 -5.18 -2.18 -13.37
CA ASP A 104 -4.04 -2.95 -13.85
C ASP A 104 -2.93 -3.08 -12.80
N TRP A 105 -2.95 -2.26 -11.74
CA TRP A 105 -1.90 -2.22 -10.71
C TRP A 105 -1.58 -3.60 -10.10
N PRO A 106 -2.57 -4.42 -9.67
CA PRO A 106 -2.28 -5.76 -9.13
C PRO A 106 -1.67 -6.75 -10.14
N GLN A 107 -1.77 -6.48 -11.44
CA GLN A 107 -1.19 -7.30 -12.52
C GLN A 107 0.19 -6.79 -12.98
N SER A 108 0.63 -5.63 -12.46
CA SER A 108 1.91 -5.05 -12.80
C SER A 108 3.07 -5.88 -12.27
N THR A 109 4.14 -6.00 -13.07
CA THR A 109 5.41 -6.60 -12.63
C THR A 109 6.10 -5.83 -11.50
N LYS A 110 5.64 -4.60 -11.20
CA LYS A 110 6.14 -3.75 -10.12
C LYS A 110 5.30 -3.83 -8.84
N PHE A 111 4.19 -4.54 -8.87
CA PHE A 111 3.36 -4.80 -7.70
C PHE A 111 4.13 -5.68 -6.68
N PRO A 112 4.02 -5.46 -5.36
CA PRO A 112 3.22 -4.45 -4.63
C PRO A 112 4.05 -3.22 -4.19
N VAL A 113 5.07 -2.82 -4.95
CA VAL A 113 6.00 -1.78 -4.48
C VAL A 113 5.38 -0.38 -4.61
N GLN A 114 5.08 0.25 -3.46
CA GLN A 114 4.42 1.55 -3.34
C GLN A 114 4.96 2.65 -4.27
N LYS A 115 6.28 2.71 -4.51
CA LYS A 115 6.91 3.75 -5.35
C LYS A 115 6.45 3.73 -6.81
N TYR A 116 5.86 2.64 -7.27
CA TYR A 116 5.35 2.47 -8.63
C TYR A 116 3.82 2.54 -8.72
N ARG A 117 3.14 2.94 -7.63
CA ARG A 117 1.71 3.20 -7.66
C ARG A 117 1.34 4.16 -8.80
N PRO A 118 0.19 3.97 -9.46
CA PRO A 118 -0.35 4.94 -10.40
C PRO A 118 -0.40 6.35 -9.79
N LYS A 119 0.01 7.36 -10.54
CA LYS A 119 0.01 8.75 -10.07
C LYS A 119 -1.36 9.38 -10.33
N LYS A 120 -1.99 9.87 -9.28
CA LYS A 120 -3.25 10.63 -9.35
C LYS A 120 -3.03 11.95 -10.08
N PRO A 121 -3.81 12.27 -11.13
CA PRO A 121 -3.81 13.59 -11.74
C PRO A 121 -4.09 14.69 -10.70
N SER A 122 -3.31 15.78 -10.72
CA SER A 122 -3.35 16.81 -9.67
C SER A 122 -4.67 17.57 -9.62
N TRP A 123 -5.34 17.76 -10.76
CA TRP A 123 -6.61 18.46 -10.85
C TRP A 123 -7.74 17.73 -10.10
N ILE A 124 -7.63 16.41 -9.88
CA ILE A 124 -8.64 15.65 -9.11
C ILE A 124 -8.77 16.21 -7.69
N ALA A 125 -7.68 16.68 -7.09
CA ALA A 125 -7.71 17.28 -5.75
C ALA A 125 -8.43 18.64 -5.71
N LEU A 126 -8.67 19.26 -6.87
CA LEU A 126 -9.41 20.52 -6.99
C LEU A 126 -10.92 20.29 -7.13
N GLN A 127 -11.36 19.04 -7.31
CA GLN A 127 -12.77 18.70 -7.48
C GLN A 127 -13.45 18.55 -6.12
N THR A 128 -14.64 19.12 -6.00
CA THR A 128 -15.50 19.02 -4.81
C THR A 128 -16.72 18.17 -5.13
N GLN A 129 -17.04 17.25 -4.21
CA GLN A 129 -18.26 16.42 -4.27
C GLN A 129 -19.51 17.24 -3.91
#